data_AF-A0A525IGE9-F1
#
_entry.id   AF-A0A525IGE9-F1
#
_cell.length_a   1.000
_cell.length_b   1.000
_cell.length_c   1.000
_cell.angle_alpha   90.00
_cell.angle_beta   90.00
_cell.angle_gamma   90.00
#
_symmetry.space_group_name_H-M   'P 1'
#
loop_
_entity.id
_entity.type
_entity.pdbx_description
1 polymer ?
#
loop_
_entity_poly.entity_id
_entity_poly.type
_entity_poly.pdbx_seq_one_letter_code
_entity_poly.pdbx_strand_id
1 'polypeptide(L)'
;MKKSINDNQKRRGRPATGTAPLVGVRMTLEFQKPIKAWAKSQDDRPTMAEAVRRLVAIGLGSVKVSRAQKRSDSPTARDLAAVQIDRLADSGAPAEEQASRKRHLLKGPEEFREARIDRPKRKT
;
A
#
# COMPACT_ATOMS: atom_id res chain seq x y z
N MET A 1 32.30 40.43 54.20
CA MET A 1 31.27 39.37 54.09
C MET A 1 31.78 38.31 53.11
N LYS A 2 31.86 37.03 53.49
CA LYS A 2 32.37 35.98 52.60
C LYS A 2 31.34 35.71 51.48
N LYS A 3 31.79 35.68 50.22
CA LYS A 3 30.95 35.36 49.06
C LYS A 3 30.57 33.87 49.07
N SER A 4 29.34 33.54 48.67
CA SER A 4 28.88 32.15 48.56
C SER A 4 29.60 31.43 47.43
N ILE A 5 29.97 30.17 47.69
CA ILE A 5 30.64 29.29 46.72
C ILE A 5 29.54 28.61 45.87
N ASN A 6 29.53 28.89 44.57
CA ASN A 6 28.56 28.37 43.60
C ASN A 6 29.13 27.20 42.78
N ASP A 7 29.77 26.24 43.44
CA ASP A 7 30.57 25.23 42.74
C ASP A 7 29.73 24.02 42.26
N ASN A 8 28.56 23.75 42.84
CA ASN A 8 27.75 22.58 42.50
C ASN A 8 26.23 22.81 42.61
N GLN A 9 25.68 23.67 41.76
CA GLN A 9 24.22 23.80 41.67
C GLN A 9 23.61 22.62 40.92
N LYS A 10 22.78 21.84 41.62
CA LYS A 10 21.97 20.78 40.99
C LYS A 10 21.01 21.42 39.98
N ARG A 11 20.97 20.90 38.75
CA ARG A 11 19.96 21.31 37.76
C ARG A 11 18.56 21.00 38.31
N ARG A 12 17.74 22.02 38.56
CA ARG A 12 16.32 21.86 38.91
C ARG A 12 15.56 21.40 37.66
N GLY A 13 14.88 20.27 37.76
CA GLY A 13 13.93 19.80 36.75
C GLY A 13 14.13 18.34 36.36
N ARG A 14 13.05 17.73 35.88
CA ARG A 14 13.11 16.40 35.23
C ARG A 14 13.98 16.54 33.98
N PRO A 15 14.91 15.60 33.69
CA PRO A 15 15.64 15.60 32.42
C PRO A 15 14.68 15.74 31.26
N ALA A 16 15.08 16.48 30.21
CA ALA A 16 14.29 16.64 28.99
C ALA A 16 13.88 15.26 28.49
N THR A 17 12.65 14.87 28.81
CA THR A 17 12.05 13.64 28.32
C THR A 17 11.76 13.95 26.86
N GLY A 18 12.21 13.10 25.92
CA GLY A 18 12.20 13.41 24.49
C GLY A 18 10.88 14.00 23.98
N THR A 19 10.92 14.65 22.81
CA THR A 19 9.80 15.43 22.25
C THR A 19 8.47 14.68 22.10
N ALA A 20 8.47 13.33 22.11
CA ALA A 20 7.25 12.54 22.03
C ALA A 20 6.66 12.22 23.42
N PRO A 21 5.34 12.37 23.62
CA PRO A 21 4.70 11.97 24.86
C PRO A 21 4.84 10.45 25.09
N LEU A 22 5.12 10.07 26.33
CA LEU A 22 5.19 8.65 26.72
C LEU A 22 3.78 8.07 26.81
N VAL A 23 3.52 7.02 26.03
CA VAL A 23 2.28 6.24 26.08
C VAL A 23 2.57 4.89 26.73
N GLY A 24 1.99 4.64 27.89
CA GLY A 24 2.07 3.35 28.57
C GLY A 24 0.94 2.42 28.14
N VAL A 25 1.28 1.20 27.71
CA VAL A 25 0.31 0.15 27.34
C VAL A 25 0.59 -1.10 28.18
N ARG A 26 -0.47 -1.74 28.69
CA ARG A 26 -0.35 -3.05 29.35
C ARG A 26 -0.27 -4.14 28.29
N MET A 27 0.82 -4.90 28.28
CA MET A 27 1.05 -6.00 27.33
C MET A 27 1.41 -7.27 28.10
N THR A 28 0.71 -8.37 27.85
CA THR A 28 1.06 -9.68 28.41
C THR A 28 2.41 -10.15 27.87
N LEU A 29 3.08 -11.07 28.58
CA LEU A 29 4.36 -11.63 28.12
C LEU A 29 4.21 -12.34 26.77
N GLU A 30 3.09 -13.07 26.57
CA GLU A 30 2.78 -13.71 25.29
C GLU A 30 2.67 -12.73 24.14
N PHE A 31 2.11 -11.54 24.37
CA PHE A 31 2.03 -10.50 23.34
C PHE A 31 3.39 -9.84 23.06
N GLN A 32 4.25 -9.73 24.07
CA GLN A 32 5.60 -9.16 23.92
C GLN A 32 6.58 -10.10 23.21
N LYS A 33 6.44 -11.43 23.40
CA LYS A 33 7.32 -12.45 22.79
C LYS A 33 7.49 -12.28 21.27
N PRO A 34 6.43 -12.21 20.44
CA PRO A 34 6.58 -12.08 19.00
C PRO A 34 7.23 -10.75 18.59
N ILE A 35 6.95 -9.66 19.30
CA ILE A 35 7.56 -8.34 19.03
C ILE A 35 9.07 -8.40 19.29
N LYS A 36 9.48 -9.02 20.40
CA LYS A 36 10.91 -9.22 20.74
C LYS A 36 11.59 -10.15 19.74
N ALA A 37 10.91 -11.20 19.28
CA ALA A 37 11.45 -12.11 18.27
C ALA A 37 11.67 -11.38 16.94
N TRP A 38 10.69 -10.58 16.50
CA TRP A 38 10.80 -9.75 15.30
C TRP A 38 11.92 -8.72 15.41
N ALA A 39 12.07 -8.06 16.57
CA ALA A 39 13.16 -7.13 16.81
C ALA A 39 14.53 -7.81 16.71
N LYS A 40 14.67 -9.01 17.27
CA LYS A 40 15.93 -9.79 17.20
C LYS A 40 16.30 -10.22 15.77
N SER A 41 15.32 -10.37 14.88
CA SER A 41 15.57 -10.76 13.49
C SER A 41 15.93 -9.57 12.59
N GLN A 42 15.89 -8.33 13.09
CA GLN A 42 16.36 -7.17 12.33
C GLN A 42 17.87 -6.98 12.51
N ASP A 43 18.54 -6.45 11.48
CA ASP A 43 19.99 -6.23 11.48
C ASP A 43 20.44 -5.29 12.62
N ASP A 44 19.67 -4.23 12.86
CA ASP A 44 19.94 -3.20 13.88
C ASP A 44 19.43 -3.57 15.28
N ARG A 45 18.69 -4.69 15.41
CA ARG A 45 18.14 -5.22 16.67
C ARG A 45 17.47 -4.12 17.52
N PRO A 46 16.40 -3.49 17.01
CA PRO A 46 15.82 -2.30 17.61
C PRO A 46 15.28 -2.57 19.02
N THR A 47 15.21 -1.52 19.83
CA THR A 47 14.60 -1.58 21.15
C THR A 47 13.11 -1.93 21.06
N MET A 48 12.51 -2.44 22.14
CA MET A 48 11.08 -2.80 22.17
C MET A 48 10.17 -1.65 21.70
N ALA A 49 10.44 -0.42 22.15
CA ALA A 49 9.64 0.74 21.78
C ALA A 49 9.78 1.09 20.29
N GLU A 50 10.97 0.94 19.72
CA GLU A 50 11.22 1.17 18.30
C GLU A 50 10.62 0.07 17.43
N ALA A 51 10.73 -1.18 17.84
CA ALA A 51 10.10 -2.30 17.17
C ALA A 51 8.58 -2.13 17.08
N VAL A 52 7.94 -1.72 18.18
CA VAL A 52 6.50 -1.40 18.18
C VAL A 52 6.19 -0.28 17.19
N ARG A 53 6.95 0.82 17.18
CA ARG A 53 6.73 1.93 16.22
C ARG A 53 6.84 1.48 14.76
N ARG A 54 7.86 0.68 14.43
CA ARG A 54 8.06 0.16 13.08
C ARG A 54 6.94 -0.81 12.68
N LEU A 55 6.57 -1.74 13.54
CA LEU A 55 5.47 -2.68 13.29
C LEU A 55 4.13 -1.94 13.09
N VAL A 56 3.86 -0.92 13.90
CA VAL A 56 2.66 -0.07 13.72
C VAL A 56 2.74 0.69 12.40
N ALA A 57 3.88 1.29 12.05
CA ALA A 57 4.06 1.99 10.78
C ALA A 57 3.88 1.04 9.57
N ILE A 58 4.39 -0.20 9.65
CA ILE A 58 4.17 -1.24 8.64
C ILE A 58 2.69 -1.60 8.56
N GLY A 59 2.01 -1.81 9.68
CA GLY A 59 0.58 -2.13 9.71
C GLY A 59 -0.27 -1.01 9.08
N LEU A 60 -0.04 0.23 9.48
CA LEU A 60 -0.75 1.41 8.97
C LEU A 60 -0.37 1.75 7.51
N GLY A 61 0.87 1.48 7.11
CA GLY A 61 1.34 1.60 5.73
C GLY A 61 0.73 0.53 4.82
N SER A 62 0.64 -0.70 5.30
CA SER A 62 0.06 -1.84 4.58
C SER A 62 -1.45 -1.71 4.39
N VAL A 63 -2.15 -0.99 5.28
CA VAL A 63 -3.56 -0.62 5.06
C VAL A 63 -3.74 0.21 3.78
N LYS A 64 -2.71 0.93 3.31
CA LYS A 64 -2.77 1.64 2.01
C LYS A 64 -2.56 0.72 0.79
N VAL A 65 -2.15 -0.54 1.01
CA VAL A 65 -1.72 -1.49 -0.03
C VAL A 65 -2.74 -2.62 -0.28
N SER A 66 -3.87 -2.66 0.44
CA SER A 66 -4.96 -3.60 0.10
C SER A 66 -5.77 -3.20 -1.14
N ARG A 67 -5.38 -2.15 -1.88
CA ARG A 67 -5.71 -2.09 -3.31
C ARG A 67 -4.90 -3.19 -3.98
N ALA A 68 -5.52 -4.37 -4.06
CA ALA A 68 -5.01 -5.58 -4.72
C ALA A 68 -4.04 -5.19 -5.83
N GLN A 69 -2.76 -5.52 -5.65
CA GLN A 69 -1.77 -5.38 -6.70
C GLN A 69 -2.32 -6.14 -7.90
N LYS A 70 -2.86 -5.41 -8.89
CA LYS A 70 -3.04 -5.96 -10.22
C LYS A 70 -1.66 -6.45 -10.61
N ARG A 71 -1.48 -7.77 -10.72
CA ARG A 71 -0.29 -8.31 -11.38
C ARG A 71 -0.26 -7.62 -12.73
N SER A 72 0.82 -6.92 -13.04
CA SER A 72 0.99 -6.23 -14.33
C SER A 72 0.70 -7.17 -15.50
N ASP A 73 0.93 -8.46 -15.26
CA ASP A 73 0.90 -9.51 -16.28
C ASP A 73 -0.36 -10.37 -16.23
N SER A 74 -1.36 -10.07 -15.37
CA SER A 74 -2.63 -10.80 -15.45
C SER A 74 -3.40 -10.32 -16.68
N PRO A 75 -3.71 -11.20 -17.65
CA PRO A 75 -4.49 -10.79 -18.81
C PRO A 75 -5.82 -10.24 -18.32
N THR A 76 -6.19 -9.05 -18.82
CA THR A 76 -7.48 -8.47 -18.46
C THR A 76 -8.59 -9.33 -19.06
N ALA A 77 -9.81 -9.23 -18.50
CA ALA A 77 -10.97 -9.92 -19.07
C ALA A 77 -11.16 -9.59 -20.58
N ARG A 78 -10.75 -8.39 -21.00
CA ARG A 78 -10.76 -7.97 -22.40
C ARG A 78 -9.75 -8.76 -23.26
N ASP A 79 -8.58 -9.08 -22.72
CA ASP A 79 -7.53 -9.81 -23.45
C ASP A 79 -7.92 -11.28 -23.64
N LEU A 80 -8.49 -11.89 -22.59
CA LEU A 80 -9.04 -13.25 -22.68
C LEU A 80 -10.20 -13.34 -23.68
N ALA A 81 -11.09 -12.36 -23.67
CA ALA A 81 -12.19 -12.28 -24.63
C ALA A 81 -11.69 -12.05 -26.06
N ALA A 82 -10.64 -11.24 -26.24
CA ALA A 82 -10.05 -10.98 -27.56
C ALA A 82 -9.52 -12.27 -28.20
N VAL A 83 -8.79 -13.08 -27.43
CA VAL A 83 -8.27 -14.38 -27.88
C VAL A 83 -9.41 -15.35 -28.21
N GLN A 84 -10.47 -15.36 -27.41
CA GLN A 84 -11.60 -16.25 -27.66
C GLN A 84 -12.39 -15.86 -28.92
N ILE A 85 -12.56 -14.55 -29.19
CA ILE A 85 -13.20 -14.06 -30.41
C ILE A 85 -12.38 -14.42 -31.65
N ASP A 86 -11.04 -14.34 -31.58
CA ASP A 86 -10.18 -14.74 -32.71
C ASP A 86 -10.36 -16.22 -33.06
N ARG A 87 -10.53 -17.09 -32.07
CA ARG A 87 -10.78 -18.53 -32.28
C ARG A 87 -12.14 -18.83 -32.91
N LEU A 88 -13.13 -17.96 -32.67
CA LEU A 88 -14.50 -18.10 -33.18
C LEU A 88 -14.72 -17.28 -34.46
N ALA A 89 -13.70 -16.59 -34.96
CA ALA A 89 -13.81 -15.76 -36.15
C ALA A 89 -14.02 -16.64 -37.38
N ASP A 90 -14.98 -16.23 -38.22
CA ASP A 90 -15.25 -16.87 -39.51
C ASP A 90 -14.07 -16.68 -40.45
N SER A 91 -13.43 -17.79 -40.82
CA SER A 91 -12.25 -17.82 -41.70
C SER A 91 -12.56 -17.41 -43.15
N GLY A 92 -13.83 -17.34 -43.54
CA GLY A 92 -14.26 -16.88 -44.87
C GLY A 92 -14.36 -15.36 -45.02
N ALA A 93 -14.34 -14.59 -43.93
CA ALA A 93 -14.46 -13.14 -43.97
C ALA A 93 -13.09 -12.45 -44.18
N PRO A 94 -13.01 -11.29 -44.85
CA PRO A 94 -11.77 -10.53 -44.97
C PRO A 94 -11.29 -10.04 -43.60
N ALA A 95 -9.96 -9.98 -43.41
CA ALA A 95 -9.34 -9.70 -42.12
C ALA A 95 -9.75 -8.35 -41.50
N GLU A 96 -10.05 -7.35 -42.34
CA GLU A 96 -10.49 -6.03 -41.90
C GLU A 96 -11.89 -6.05 -41.28
N GLU A 97 -12.81 -6.83 -41.85
CA GLU A 97 -14.15 -7.02 -41.29
C GLU A 97 -14.11 -7.81 -39.97
N GLN A 98 -13.25 -8.83 -39.89
CA GLN A 98 -13.02 -9.57 -38.64
C GLN A 98 -12.50 -8.64 -37.54
N ALA A 99 -11.54 -7.77 -37.86
CA ALA A 99 -10.98 -6.81 -36.91
C ALA A 99 -12.01 -5.75 -36.47
N SER A 100 -12.84 -5.26 -37.40
CA SER A 100 -13.94 -4.33 -37.10
C SER A 100 -14.95 -4.97 -36.14
N ARG A 101 -15.41 -6.20 -36.46
CA ARG A 101 -16.35 -6.95 -35.63
C ARG A 101 -15.80 -7.23 -34.23
N LYS A 102 -14.54 -7.65 -34.13
CA LYS A 102 -13.85 -7.86 -32.84
C LYS A 102 -13.79 -6.58 -32.00
N ARG A 103 -13.46 -5.43 -32.61
CA ARG A 103 -13.45 -4.13 -31.91
C ARG A 103 -14.84 -3.75 -31.41
N HIS A 104 -15.85 -3.99 -32.23
CA HIS A 104 -17.25 -3.76 -31.89
C HIS A 104 -17.69 -4.62 -30.69
N LEU A 105 -17.34 -5.91 -30.66
CA LEU A 105 -17.68 -6.81 -29.55
C LEU A 105 -16.94 -6.49 -28.24
N LEU A 106 -15.68 -6.06 -28.31
CA LEU A 106 -14.87 -5.77 -27.11
C LEU A 106 -15.11 -4.38 -26.52
N LYS A 107 -15.20 -3.34 -27.36
CA LYS A 107 -15.37 -1.94 -26.92
C LYS A 107 -16.82 -1.47 -27.01
N GLY A 108 -17.61 -2.03 -27.91
CA GLY A 108 -18.91 -1.52 -28.33
C GLY A 108 -18.84 -0.73 -29.65
N PRO A 109 -19.99 -0.57 -30.33
CA PRO A 109 -20.17 0.32 -31.47
C PRO A 109 -19.69 1.74 -31.16
N GLU A 110 -19.19 2.48 -32.15
CA GLU A 110 -18.58 3.80 -31.93
C GLU A 110 -19.62 4.81 -31.44
N GLU A 111 -20.84 4.70 -31.96
CA GLU A 111 -22.03 5.49 -31.68
C GLU A 111 -22.40 5.50 -30.20
N PHE A 112 -22.09 4.42 -29.47
CA PHE A 112 -22.47 4.25 -28.08
C PHE A 112 -21.32 4.47 -27.10
N ARG A 113 -20.07 4.63 -27.57
CA ARG A 113 -18.92 4.78 -26.67
C ARG A 113 -18.99 6.04 -25.82
N GLU A 114 -19.50 7.13 -26.38
CA GLU A 114 -19.63 8.42 -25.68
C GLU A 114 -20.89 8.50 -24.79
N ALA A 115 -21.93 7.74 -25.14
CA ALA A 115 -23.18 7.64 -24.39
C ALA A 115 -23.06 6.75 -23.14
N ARG A 116 -21.98 5.97 -23.01
CA ARG A 116 -21.75 5.08 -21.85
C ARG A 116 -21.48 5.87 -20.57
N ILE A 117 -22.45 5.88 -19.67
CA ILE A 117 -22.37 6.50 -18.34
C ILE A 117 -21.55 5.64 -17.37
N ASP A 118 -21.47 4.33 -17.62
CA ASP A 118 -20.84 3.33 -16.75
C ASP A 118 -19.30 3.36 -16.75
N ARG A 119 -18.67 4.10 -17.66
CA ARG A 119 -17.21 4.17 -17.79
C ARG A 119 -16.69 5.60 -17.65
N PRO A 120 -15.51 5.79 -17.04
CA PRO A 120 -14.88 7.09 -16.99
C PRO A 120 -14.57 7.57 -18.42
N LYS A 121 -14.99 8.79 -18.75
CA LYS A 121 -14.68 9.40 -20.04
C LYS A 121 -13.17 9.56 -20.18
N ARG A 122 -12.66 9.31 -21.40
CA ARG A 122 -11.24 9.56 -21.69
C ARG A 122 -10.97 11.04 -21.45
N LYS A 123 -9.97 11.35 -20.61
CA LYS A 123 -9.47 12.70 -20.45
C LYS A 123 -8.69 13.04 -21.72
N THR A 124 -9.12 14.09 -22.41
CA THR A 124 -8.37 14.74 -23.50
C THR A 124 -7.14 15.42 -22.92
#